data_AF-A0A1M7QEG2-F1
#
_entry.id   AF-A0A1M7QEG2-F1
#
_cell.length_a   1.000
_cell.length_b   1.000
_cell.length_c   1.000
_cell.angle_alpha   90.00
_cell.angle_beta   90.00
_cell.angle_gamma   90.00
#
_symmetry.space_group_name_H-M   'P 1'
#
loop_
_entity.id
_entity.type
_entity.pdbx_description
1 polymer ?
#
loop_
_entity_poly.entity_id
_entity_poly.type
_entity_poly.pdbx_seq_one_letter_code
_entity_poly.pdbx_strand_id
1 'polypeptide(L)' 'MSAAGRAVETAEQTAAEVEAAEKFIADLIARGEAVEVDRKRDATEEPLPPGATHEIHRDDKGEPVVRRRRYSAF' A
#
# COMPACT_ATOMS: atom_id res chain seq x y z
N MET A 1 -11.14 15.71 29.48
CA MET A 1 -10.34 15.92 28.25
C MET A 1 -10.60 14.74 27.35
N SER A 2 -11.34 14.95 26.26
CA SER A 2 -11.78 13.88 25.36
C SER A 2 -10.77 13.72 24.23
N ALA A 3 -10.19 12.53 24.11
CA ALA A 3 -9.58 12.07 22.87
C ALA A 3 -10.17 10.68 22.60
N ALA A 4 -11.41 10.67 22.10
CA ALA A 4 -12.00 9.49 21.52
C ALA A 4 -11.19 9.15 20.26
N GLY A 5 -10.33 8.13 20.37
CA GLY A 5 -9.75 7.47 19.22
C GLY A 5 -10.91 6.97 18.36
N ARG A 6 -11.02 7.54 17.16
CA ARG A 6 -12.01 7.11 16.17
C ARG A 6 -11.63 5.70 15.74
N ALA A 7 -12.28 4.70 16.36
CA ALA A 7 -12.30 3.35 15.83
C ALA A 7 -12.87 3.45 14.41
N VAL A 8 -12.03 3.20 13.41
CA VAL A 8 -12.50 3.00 12.04
C VAL A 8 -13.17 1.63 12.08
N GLU A 9 -14.47 1.61 12.36
CA GLU A 9 -15.33 0.47 12.06
C GLU A 9 -15.10 0.15 10.58
N THR A 10 -14.55 -1.03 10.31
CA THR A 10 -14.34 -1.57 8.97
C THR A 10 -15.70 -1.76 8.32
N ALA A 11 -16.19 -0.73 7.64
CA ALA A 11 -17.27 -0.85 6.69
C ALA A 11 -16.83 -1.86 5.63
N GLU A 12 -17.70 -2.84 5.31
CA GLU A 12 -17.50 -3.71 4.16
C GLU A 12 -17.27 -2.82 2.93
N GLN A 13 -16.08 -2.91 2.33
CA GLN A 13 -15.78 -2.20 1.09
C GLN A 13 -16.77 -2.67 0.03
N THR A 14 -17.39 -1.72 -0.66
CA THR A 14 -18.29 -2.02 -1.77
C THR A 14 -17.48 -2.60 -2.94
N ALA A 15 -18.11 -3.42 -3.79
CA ALA A 15 -17.44 -3.96 -4.98
C ALA A 15 -16.82 -2.88 -5.88
N ALA A 16 -17.45 -1.70 -5.95
CA ALA A 16 -16.92 -0.56 -6.70
C ALA A 16 -15.66 0.05 -6.09
N GLU A 17 -15.52 0.06 -4.75
CA GLU A 17 -14.32 0.53 -4.07
C GLU A 17 -13.16 -0.45 -4.26
N VAL A 18 -13.43 -1.75 -4.23
CA VAL A 18 -12.43 -2.79 -4.52
C VAL A 18 -11.91 -2.66 -5.95
N GLU A 19 -12.81 -2.54 -6.94
CA GLU A 19 -12.41 -2.37 -8.35
C GLU A 19 -11.59 -1.09 -8.56
N ALA A 20 -11.98 0.02 -7.92
CA ALA A 20 -11.25 1.28 -7.98
C ALA A 20 -9.85 1.16 -7.35
N ALA A 21 -9.73 0.44 -6.23
CA ALA A 21 -8.45 0.18 -5.56
C ALA A 21 -7.53 -0.70 -6.42
N GLU A 22 -8.05 -1.77 -7.00
CA GLU A 22 -7.30 -2.65 -7.90
C GLU A 22 -6.81 -1.90 -9.15
N LYS A 23 -7.67 -1.07 -9.75
CA LYS A 23 -7.28 -0.23 -10.89
C LYS A 23 -6.19 0.76 -10.51
N PHE A 24 -6.32 1.43 -9.36
CA PHE A 24 -5.30 2.34 -8.86
C PHE A 24 -3.94 1.65 -8.69
N ILE A 25 -3.94 0.44 -8.12
CA ILE A 25 -2.73 -0.37 -7.96
C ILE A 25 -2.13 -0.74 -9.31
N ALA A 26 -2.95 -1.22 -10.25
CA ALA A 26 -2.51 -1.57 -11.60
C ALA A 26 -1.88 -0.36 -12.31
N ASP A 27 -2.47 0.82 -12.19
CA ASP A 27 -1.96 2.05 -12.78
C ASP A 27 -0.61 2.48 -12.17
N LEU A 28 -0.37 2.24 -10.88
CA LEU A 28 0.92 2.52 -10.24
C LEU A 28 2.02 1.56 -10.72
N ILE A 29 1.70 0.27 -10.83
CA ILE A 29 2.62 -0.75 -11.34
C ILE A 29 2.95 -0.47 -12.81
N ALA A 30 1.93 -0.16 -13.63
CA ALA A 30 2.11 0.14 -15.05
C ALA A 30 3.00 1.37 -15.30
N ARG A 31 2.98 2.35 -14.39
CA ARG A 31 3.87 3.52 -14.41
C ARG A 31 5.27 3.24 -13.86
N GLY A 32 5.52 2.07 -13.29
CA GLY A 32 6.77 1.74 -12.59
C GLY A 32 6.93 2.50 -11.27
N GLU A 33 5.87 3.11 -10.75
CA GLU A 33 5.88 3.89 -9.51
C GLU A 33 5.72 3.00 -8.27
N ALA A 34 5.24 1.76 -8.44
CA ALA A 34 5.04 0.79 -7.37
C ALA A 34 5.54 -0.60 -7.74
N VAL A 35 5.95 -1.36 -6.72
CA VAL A 35 6.29 -2.77 -6.84
C VAL A 35 5.50 -3.61 -5.83
N GLU A 36 5.09 -4.81 -6.24
CA GLU A 36 4.55 -5.79 -5.31
C GLU A 36 5.69 -6.44 -4.53
N VAL A 37 5.54 -6.48 -3.21
CA VAL A 37 6.51 -7.14 -2.33
C VAL A 37 5.81 -8.30 -1.63
N ASP A 38 6.35 -9.50 -1.80
CA ASP A 38 5.90 -10.66 -1.05
C ASP A 38 6.21 -10.49 0.43
N ARG A 39 5.31 -10.94 1.31
CA ARG A 39 5.42 -10.85 2.79
C ARG A 39 6.75 -11.38 3.37
N LYS A 40 7.56 -12.11 2.59
CA LYS A 40 8.87 -12.66 2.99
C LYS A 40 10.06 -11.77 2.63
N ARG A 41 9.90 -10.84 1.69
CA ARG A 41 10.92 -9.81 1.44
C ARG A 41 10.56 -8.65 2.33
N ASP A 42 11.29 -8.55 3.43
CA ASP A 42 11.25 -7.36 4.26
C ASP A 42 11.80 -6.21 3.40
N ALA A 43 10.89 -5.52 2.73
CA ALA A 43 11.21 -4.48 1.76
C ALA A 43 12.08 -3.40 2.40
N THR A 44 11.99 -3.25 3.73
CA THR A 44 12.73 -2.30 4.56
C THR A 44 14.24 -2.37 4.37
N GLU A 45 14.81 -3.51 3.97
CA GLU A 45 16.26 -3.69 3.79
C GLU A 45 16.74 -3.46 2.33
N GLU A 46 15.92 -3.78 1.33
CA GLU A 46 16.31 -3.60 -0.08
C GLU A 46 15.80 -2.27 -0.63
N PRO A 47 16.61 -1.49 -1.36
CA PRO A 47 16.13 -0.29 -2.03
C PRO A 47 15.08 -0.64 -3.10
N LEU A 48 14.09 0.23 -3.26
CA LEU A 48 13.14 0.11 -4.36
C LEU A 48 13.87 0.22 -5.71
N PRO A 49 13.36 -0.44 -6.77
CA PRO A 49 13.87 -0.23 -8.11
C PRO A 49 13.85 1.26 -8.48
N PRO A 50 14.80 1.73 -9.32
CA PRO A 50 14.82 3.12 -9.77
C PRO A 50 13.47 3.56 -10.36
N GLY A 51 12.92 4.66 -9.86
CA GLY A 51 11.61 5.19 -10.27
C GLY A 51 10.43 4.69 -9.42
N ALA A 52 10.57 3.57 -8.72
CA ALA A 52 9.55 3.12 -7.78
C ALA A 52 9.62 3.93 -6.48
N THR A 53 8.45 4.38 -6.02
CA THR A 53 8.28 5.16 -4.79
C THR A 53 7.29 4.52 -3.82
N HIS A 54 6.52 3.55 -4.29
CA HIS A 54 5.53 2.81 -3.51
C HIS A 54 5.86 1.32 -3.48
N GLU A 55 5.40 0.67 -2.41
CA GLU A 55 5.39 -0.76 -2.25
C GLU A 55 3.96 -1.21 -2.00
N ILE A 56 3.59 -2.33 -2.60
CA ILE A 56 2.29 -2.95 -2.41
C ILE A 56 2.51 -4.23 -1.63
N HIS A 57 1.95 -4.28 -0.43
CA HIS A 57 1.99 -5.44 0.47
C HIS A 57 0.58 -6.01 0.58
N ARG A 58 0.42 -7.33 0.70
CA ARG A 58 -0.87 -7.90 1.09
C ARG A 58 -0.92 -8.10 2.59
N ASP A 59 -1.89 -7.49 3.26
CA ASP A 59 -2.12 -7.69 4.69
C ASP A 59 -2.55 -9.12 5.00
N ASP A 60 -2.73 -9.49 6.27
CA ASP A 60 -3.10 -10.85 6.69
C ASP A 60 -4.43 -11.36 6.12
N LYS A 61 -5.32 -10.46 5.70
CA LYS A 61 -6.60 -10.77 5.05
C LYS A 61 -6.47 -10.91 3.53
N GLY A 62 -5.29 -10.62 2.98
CA GLY A 62 -5.02 -10.66 1.54
C GLY A 62 -5.32 -9.36 0.81
N GLU A 63 -5.69 -8.31 1.54
CA GLU A 63 -6.01 -6.99 1.01
C GLU A 63 -4.72 -6.23 0.67
N PRO A 64 -4.66 -5.57 -0.50
CA PRO A 64 -3.48 -4.81 -0.90
C PRO A 64 -3.38 -3.49 -0.12
N VAL A 65 -2.24 -3.28 0.50
CA VAL A 65 -1.86 -2.08 1.24
C VAL A 65 -0.71 -1.40 0.50
N VAL A 66 -0.99 -0.22 -0.05
CA VAL A 66 0.01 0.61 -0.70
C VAL A 66 0.74 1.45 0.34
N ARG A 67 2.06 1.31 0.42
CA ARG A 67 2.94 2.09 1.30
C ARG A 67 3.91 2.92 0.47
N ARG A 68 3.90 4.24 0.67
CA ARG A 68 4.90 5.11 0.05
C ARG A 68 6.18 5.09 0.87
N ARG A 69 7.30 4.75 0.24
CA ARG A 69 8.62 4.95 0.86
C ARG A 69 9.04 6.40 0.75
N ARG A 70 9.38 6.98 1.89
CA ARG A 70 10.02 8.30 1.97
C ARG A 70 11.43 8.06 2.47
N TYR A 71 12.41 8.19 1.60
CA TYR A 71 13.80 8.26 2.02
C TYR A 71 14.00 9.59 2.74
N SER A 72 14.43 9.55 4.00
CA SER A 72 14.85 10.76 4.70
C SER A 72 16.08 11.31 3.98
N ALA A 73 15.96 12.46 3.34
CA ALA A 73 17.11 13.24 2.91
C ALA A 73 17.82 13.71 4.19
N PHE A 74 18.93 13.07 4.52
CA PHE A 74 19.88 13.59 5.52
C PHE A 74 20.62 14.78 4.93
#